data_AF-A0A2X3KEM6-F1
#
_entry.id   AF-A0A2X3KEM6-F1
#
_cell.length_a   1.000
_cell.length_b   1.000
_cell.length_c   1.000
_cell.angle_alpha   90.00
_cell.angle_beta   90.00
_cell.angle_gamma   90.00
#
_symmetry.space_group_name_H-M   'P 1'
#
loop_
_entity.id
_entity.type
_entity.pdbx_description
1 polymer ?
#
loop_
_entity_poly.entity_id
_entity_poly.type
_entity_poly.pdbx_seq_one_letter_code
_entity_poly.pdbx_strand_id
1 'polypeptide(L)' 'MKAFTYERVNTPAEAALSAQRVPGAKFIAGGTNLLDLMKLEIETPTHLIDVNGLGLDKD' A
#
# COMPACT_ATOMS: atom_id res chain seq x y z
N MET A 1 -8.93 2.23 13.12
CA MET A 1 -7.85 1.66 12.27
C MET A 1 -7.17 0.56 13.05
N LYS A 2 -7.08 -0.63 12.46
CA LYS A 2 -6.33 -1.77 13.02
C LYS A 2 -4.84 -1.60 12.79
N ALA A 3 -4.02 -2.33 13.55
CA ALA A 3 -2.58 -2.36 13.34
C ALA A 3 -2.25 -2.92 11.95
N PHE A 4 -1.29 -2.29 11.27
CA PHE A 4 -0.79 -2.70 9.97
C PHE A 4 0.72 -2.48 9.91
N THR A 5 1.37 -3.21 9.02
CA THR A 5 2.77 -3.02 8.66
C THR A 5 2.87 -2.13 7.42
N TYR A 6 3.99 -1.42 7.28
CA TYR A 6 4.23 -0.48 6.20
C TYR A 6 5.58 -0.76 5.56
N GLU A 7 5.60 -0.95 4.24
CA GLU A 7 6.80 -1.15 3.44
C GLU A 7 6.87 -0.07 2.37
N ARG A 8 7.99 0.64 2.31
CA ARG A 8 8.30 1.53 1.18
C ARG A 8 9.26 0.81 0.25
N VAL A 9 8.80 0.60 -0.99
CA VAL A 9 9.58 -0.07 -2.03
C VAL A 9 10.26 0.96 -2.94
N ASN A 10 11.32 0.55 -3.60
CA ASN A 10 12.11 1.41 -4.49
C ASN A 10 11.88 1.10 -5.97
N THR A 11 11.22 -0.02 -6.29
CA THR A 11 10.86 -0.37 -7.67
C THR A 11 9.44 -0.96 -7.78
N PRO A 12 8.80 -0.86 -8.95
CA PRO A 12 7.52 -1.54 -9.21
C PRO A 12 7.62 -3.07 -9.05
N ALA A 13 8.78 -3.66 -9.37
CA ALA A 13 9.01 -5.09 -9.21
C ALA A 13 9.00 -5.51 -7.73
N GLU A 14 9.64 -4.73 -6.86
CA GLU A 14 9.57 -4.94 -5.40
C GLU A 14 8.13 -4.82 -4.88
N ALA A 15 7.35 -3.85 -5.38
CA ALA A 15 5.94 -3.70 -5.03
C ALA A 15 5.15 -4.98 -5.35
N ALA A 16 5.30 -5.49 -6.58
CA ALA A 16 4.62 -6.71 -7.04
C ALA A 16 5.05 -7.96 -6.26
N LEU A 17 6.33 -8.06 -5.90
CA LEU A 17 6.84 -9.16 -5.08
C LEU A 17 6.29 -9.09 -3.65
N SER A 18 6.23 -7.90 -3.04
CA SER A 18 5.65 -7.73 -1.70
C SER A 18 4.17 -8.11 -1.66
N ALA A 19 3.40 -7.65 -2.65
CA ALA A 19 1.97 -7.98 -2.76
C ALA A 19 1.71 -9.49 -2.91
N GLN A 20 2.63 -10.22 -3.56
CA GLN A 20 2.56 -11.68 -3.65
C GLN A 20 2.90 -12.38 -2.33
N ARG A 21 3.85 -11.85 -1.55
CA ARG A 21 4.27 -12.44 -0.27
C ARG A 21 3.22 -12.30 0.83
N VAL A 22 2.45 -11.22 0.81
CA VAL A 22 1.51 -10.89 1.89
C VAL A 22 0.07 -10.83 1.35
N PRO A 23 -0.70 -11.92 1.47
CA PRO A 23 -2.11 -11.93 1.10
C PRO A 23 -2.88 -10.81 1.81
N GLY A 24 -3.64 -10.03 1.04
CA GLY A 24 -4.40 -8.90 1.57
C GLY A 24 -3.61 -7.60 1.76
N ALA A 25 -2.33 -7.56 1.33
CA ALA A 25 -1.61 -6.29 1.22
C ALA A 25 -2.30 -5.35 0.23
N LYS A 26 -2.21 -4.04 0.50
CA LYS A 26 -2.75 -2.99 -0.37
C LYS A 26 -1.65 -2.00 -0.74
N PHE A 27 -1.64 -1.56 -1.99
CA PHE A 27 -0.78 -0.46 -2.41
C PHE A 27 -1.32 0.87 -1.86
N ILE A 28 -0.40 1.77 -1.49
CA ILE A 28 -0.72 3.12 -1.08
C ILE A 28 0.18 4.13 -1.81
N ALA A 29 -0.43 5.17 -2.39
CA ALA A 29 0.26 6.31 -2.99
C ALA A 29 -0.10 7.58 -2.20
N GLY A 30 -0.84 8.53 -2.78
CA GLY A 30 -1.39 9.68 -2.05
C GLY A 30 -2.36 9.32 -0.92
N GLY A 31 -2.86 8.08 -0.89
CA GLY A 31 -3.43 7.43 0.29
C GLY A 31 -4.79 7.92 0.77
N THR A 32 -5.38 8.95 0.14
CA THR A 32 -6.60 9.61 0.63
C THR A 32 -7.77 8.64 0.75
N ASN A 33 -8.11 7.91 -0.32
CA ASN A 33 -9.26 6.99 -0.29
C ASN A 33 -9.06 5.79 0.67
N LEU A 34 -7.90 5.13 0.61
CA LEU A 34 -7.64 3.93 1.41
C LEU A 34 -7.58 4.26 2.91
N LEU A 35 -6.89 5.33 3.30
CA LEU A 35 -6.77 5.71 4.70
C LEU A 35 -8.13 6.10 5.30
N ASP A 36 -9.00 6.76 4.53
CA ASP A 36 -10.34 7.11 4.99
C ASP A 36 -11.22 5.86 5.21
N LEU A 37 -11.15 4.87 4.30
CA LEU A 37 -11.81 3.57 4.48
C LEU A 37 -11.26 2.80 5.68
N MET A 38 -9.95 2.86 5.92
CA MET A 38 -9.31 2.23 7.09
C MET A 38 -9.69 2.88 8.42
N LYS A 39 -9.90 4.21 8.44
CA LYS A 39 -10.38 4.92 9.64
C LYS A 39 -11.75 4.43 10.07
N LEU A 40 -12.63 4.21 9.10
CA LEU A 40 -13.97 3.65 9.29
C LEU A 40 -13.96 2.10 9.39
N GLU A 41 -12.78 1.49 9.33
CA GLU A 41 -12.57 0.04 9.38
C GLU A 41 -13.33 -0.76 8.31
N ILE A 42 -13.66 -0.10 7.20
CA ILE A 42 -14.26 -0.71 6.01
C ILE A 42 -13.21 -1.54 5.26
N GLU A 43 -12.00 -0.99 5.12
CA GLU A 43 -10.82 -1.70 4.63
C GLU A 43 -9.88 -1.96 5.80
N THR A 44 -9.43 -3.20 5.99
CA THR A 44 -8.51 -3.55 7.07
C THR A 44 -7.30 -4.34 6.57
N PRO A 45 -6.49 -3.79 5.65
CA PRO A 45 -5.26 -4.45 5.22
C PRO A 45 -4.27 -4.53 6.39
N THR A 46 -3.57 -5.65 6.48
CA THR A 46 -2.53 -5.87 7.49
C THR A 46 -1.15 -5.40 7.03
N HIS A 47 -1.01 -5.07 5.74
CA HIS A 47 0.23 -4.60 5.13
C HIS A 47 -0.05 -3.56 4.04
N LEU A 48 0.66 -2.43 4.13
CA LEU A 48 0.60 -1.37 3.14
C LEU A 48 1.93 -1.27 2.40
N ILE A 49 1.86 -1.21 1.08
CA ILE A 49 3.02 -1.10 0.18
C ILE A 49 3.00 0.30 -0.43
N ASP A 50 3.90 1.16 0.04
CA ASP A 50 4.05 2.53 -0.44
C ASP A 50 4.77 2.55 -1.79
N VAL A 51 4.03 2.99 -2.81
CA VAL A 51 4.50 3.10 -4.20
C VAL A 51 4.81 4.55 -4.60
N ASN A 52 4.84 5.49 -3.64
CA ASN A 52 5.24 6.87 -3.91
C ASN A 52 6.72 6.95 -4.32
N GLY A 53 6.99 7.74 -5.35
CA GLY A 53 8.36 7.97 -5.83
C GLY A 53 8.88 6.90 -6.80
N LEU A 54 8.06 5.93 -7.20
CA LEU A 54 8.42 4.93 -8.22
C LEU A 54 8.40 5.48 -9.66
N GLY A 55 8.00 6.75 -9.85
CA GLY A 55 7.90 7.37 -11.17
C GLY A 55 6.76 6.82 -12.04
N LEU A 56 5.78 6.16 -11.42
CA LEU A 56 4.57 5.65 -12.10
C LEU A 56 3.59 6.75 -12.50
N ASP A 57 3.88 7.99 -12.14
CA ASP A 57 3.10 9.21 -12.34
C ASP A 57 3.76 10.16 -13.36
N LYS A 58 4.83 9.72 -14.02
CA LYS A 58 5.59 10.52 -14.99
C LYS A 58 5.41 9.96 -16.39
N ASP A 59 4.84 10.79 -17.26
CA ASP A 59 4.83 10.62 -18.71
C ASP A 59 6.00 11.40 -19.34
#